data_AF-A0A0G1GYJ1-F1
#
_entry.id   AF-A0A0G1GYJ1-F1
#
_cell.length_a   1.000
_cell.length_b   1.000
_cell.length_c   1.000
_cell.angle_alpha   90.00
_cell.angle_beta   90.00
_cell.angle_gamma   90.00
#
_symmetry.space_group_name_H-M   'P 1'
#
loop_
_entity.id
_entity.type
_entity.pdbx_description
1 polymer ?
#
loop_
_entity_poly.entity_id
_entity_poly.type
_entity_poly.pdbx_seq_one_letter_code
_entity_poly.pdbx_strand_id
1 'polypeptide(L)'
;MPSIRFDIITIFPEPFKTYFNESILRRAREKKLIDIKIWNLRDFTKDKHRKTDDRAYGGGPGMVMKIEPLVKVLEKIIILLISLTLRGTKKKRSDSAPLKVSSSVSR
;
A
#
# COMPACT_ATOMS: atom_id res chain seq x y z
N MET A 1 16.69 -9.97 1.46
CA MET A 1 16.40 -9.31 2.77
C MET A 1 14.90 -9.09 2.85
N PRO A 2 14.27 -9.14 4.04
CA PRO A 2 12.86 -8.75 4.16
C PRO A 2 12.77 -7.27 3.84
N SER A 3 12.29 -6.94 2.65
CA SER A 3 11.98 -5.58 2.26
C SER A 3 10.65 -5.20 2.88
N ILE A 4 10.59 -4.06 3.56
CA ILE A 4 9.30 -3.55 4.06
C ILE A 4 8.45 -3.22 2.85
N ARG A 5 7.24 -3.76 2.80
CA ARG A 5 6.31 -3.56 1.70
C ARG A 5 5.26 -2.51 2.05
N PHE A 6 5.01 -1.59 1.13
CA PHE A 6 3.98 -0.57 1.22
C PHE A 6 3.02 -0.71 0.03
N ASP A 7 1.74 -0.93 0.33
CA ASP A 7 0.66 -0.94 -0.65
C ASP A 7 -0.14 0.36 -0.53
N ILE A 8 -0.17 1.15 -1.59
CA ILE A 8 -0.83 2.46 -1.64
C ILE A 8 -2.04 2.36 -2.55
N ILE A 9 -3.22 2.65 -2.02
CA ILE A 9 -4.47 2.67 -2.77
C ILE A 9 -4.83 4.13 -3.08
N THR A 10 -4.96 4.47 -4.36
CA THR A 10 -5.25 5.85 -4.78
C THR A 10 -6.06 5.88 -6.07
N ILE A 11 -6.78 6.98 -6.30
CA ILE A 11 -7.44 7.29 -7.58
C ILE A 11 -6.55 8.11 -8.53
N PHE A 12 -5.38 8.56 -8.06
CA PHE A 12 -4.41 9.35 -8.80
C PHE A 12 -3.01 8.72 -8.66
N PRO A 13 -2.69 7.68 -9.45
CA PRO A 13 -1.43 6.96 -9.32
C PRO A 13 -0.22 7.73 -9.85
N GLU A 14 -0.41 8.66 -10.79
CA GLU A 14 0.68 9.26 -11.56
C GLU A 14 1.67 10.09 -10.73
N PRO A 15 1.24 10.99 -9.82
CA PRO A 15 2.17 11.77 -9.01
C PRO A 15 3.08 10.89 -8.15
N PHE A 16 2.55 9.79 -7.61
CA PHE A 16 3.29 8.87 -6.76
C PHE A 16 4.41 8.15 -7.50
N LYS A 17 4.22 7.82 -8.79
CA LYS A 17 5.29 7.21 -9.59
C LYS A 17 6.51 8.12 -9.67
N THR A 18 6.29 9.42 -9.87
CA THR A 18 7.38 10.41 -9.91
C THR A 18 8.06 10.50 -8.56
N TYR A 19 7.30 10.69 -7.46
CA TYR A 19 7.89 10.80 -6.12
C TYR A 19 8.73 9.58 -5.71
N PHE A 20 8.30 8.37 -6.05
CA PHE A 20 9.04 7.14 -5.69
C PHE A 20 10.21 6.82 -6.63
N ASN A 21 10.37 7.57 -7.70
CA ASN A 21 11.50 7.47 -8.61
C ASN A 21 12.56 8.55 -8.36
N GLU A 22 12.38 9.39 -7.35
CA GLU A 22 13.33 10.45 -7.02
C GLU A 22 14.12 10.19 -5.72
N SER A 23 15.33 10.75 -5.68
CA SER A 23 16.15 10.90 -4.46
C SER A 23 16.32 9.61 -3.62
N ILE A 24 16.10 9.71 -2.31
CA ILE A 24 16.32 8.65 -1.31
C ILE A 24 15.40 7.45 -1.56
N LEU A 25 14.16 7.67 -1.99
CA LEU A 25 13.17 6.62 -2.23
C LEU A 25 13.56 5.73 -3.41
N ARG A 26 14.08 6.34 -4.49
CA ARG A 26 14.65 5.59 -5.61
C ARG A 26 15.80 4.70 -5.16
N ARG A 27 16.77 5.25 -4.42
CA ARG A 27 17.93 4.50 -3.92
C ARG A 27 17.50 3.34 -3.01
N ALA A 28 16.49 3.55 -2.16
CA ALA A 28 15.96 2.50 -1.28
C ALA A 28 15.31 1.36 -2.06
N ARG A 29 14.60 1.66 -3.16
CA ARG A 29 14.03 0.65 -4.07
C ARG A 29 15.11 -0.10 -4.85
N GLU A 30 16.10 0.60 -5.39
CA GLU A 30 17.25 -0.01 -6.10
C GLU A 30 18.03 -0.96 -5.19
N LYS A 31 18.21 -0.58 -3.92
CA LYS A 31 18.82 -1.42 -2.88
C LYS A 31 17.90 -2.52 -2.34
N LYS A 32 16.67 -2.64 -2.85
CA LYS A 32 15.65 -3.62 -2.44
C LYS A 32 15.36 -3.59 -0.92
N LEU A 33 15.45 -2.42 -0.31
CA LEU A 33 15.14 -2.21 1.11
C LEU A 33 13.63 -2.04 1.32
N ILE A 34 12.93 -1.52 0.32
CA ILE A 34 11.48 -1.30 0.32
C ILE A 34 10.85 -1.79 -0.99
N ASP A 35 9.64 -2.32 -0.91
CA ASP A 35 8.78 -2.65 -2.06
C ASP A 35 7.54 -1.76 -2.01
N ILE A 36 7.32 -0.93 -3.03
CA ILE A 36 6.18 -0.01 -3.09
C ILE A 36 5.28 -0.43 -4.24
N LYS A 37 4.02 -0.74 -3.93
CA LYS A 37 2.98 -1.09 -4.90
C LYS A 37 1.88 -0.04 -4.88
N ILE A 38 1.61 0.55 -6.04
CA ILE A 38 0.50 1.48 -6.21
C ILE A 38 -0.67 0.75 -6.86
N TRP A 39 -1.82 0.79 -6.21
CA TRP A 39 -3.08 0.24 -6.67
C TRP A 39 -4.01 1.38 -7.07
N ASN A 40 -4.29 1.48 -8.36
CA ASN A 40 -5.26 2.45 -8.87
C ASN A 40 -6.69 1.94 -8.64
N LEU A 41 -7.44 2.59 -7.76
CA LEU A 41 -8.79 2.17 -7.38
C LEU A 41 -9.76 2.15 -8.56
N ARG A 42 -9.53 2.99 -9.58
CA ARG A 42 -10.36 3.06 -10.80
C ARG A 42 -10.35 1.75 -11.59
N ASP A 43 -9.29 0.94 -11.48
CA ASP A 43 -9.16 -0.32 -12.21
C ASP A 43 -9.99 -1.46 -11.57
N PHE A 44 -10.52 -1.24 -10.37
CA PHE A 44 -11.32 -2.22 -9.62
C PHE A 44 -12.83 -1.93 -9.65
N THR A 45 -13.21 -0.92 -10.43
CA THR A 45 -14.60 -0.56 -10.69
C THR A 45 -15.16 -1.44 -11.82
N LYS A 46 -16.45 -1.78 -11.77
CA LYS A 46 -17.15 -2.52 -12.86
C LYS A 46 -17.95 -1.60 -13.79
N ASP A 47 -18.09 -0.34 -13.43
CA ASP A 47 -18.86 0.65 -14.18
C ASP A 47 -18.09 1.10 -15.43
N LYS A 48 -18.79 1.28 -16.56
CA LYS A 48 -18.23 1.82 -17.81
C LYS A 48 -17.52 3.16 -17.61
N HIS A 49 -18.00 3.96 -16.66
CA HIS A 49 -17.46 5.28 -16.33
C HIS A 49 -16.38 5.25 -15.24
N ARG A 50 -16.00 4.07 -14.75
CA ARG A 50 -14.99 3.88 -13.69
C ARG A 50 -15.21 4.74 -12.44
N LYS A 51 -16.45 4.86 -12.00
CA LYS A 51 -16.83 5.63 -10.81
C LYS A 51 -16.29 4.97 -9.53
N THR A 52 -15.52 5.73 -8.76
CA THR A 52 -14.94 5.31 -7.48
C THR A 52 -15.67 5.88 -6.27
N ASP A 53 -16.63 6.76 -6.50
CA ASP A 53 -17.40 7.50 -5.51
C ASP A 53 -18.91 7.41 -5.78
N ASP A 54 -19.70 7.64 -4.74
CA ASP A 54 -21.15 7.70 -4.78
C ASP A 54 -21.71 8.73 -3.79
N ARG A 55 -23.01 8.99 -3.86
CA ARG A 55 -23.70 9.82 -2.88
C ARG A 55 -23.76 9.12 -1.52
N ALA A 56 -23.55 9.89 -0.46
CA ALA A 56 -23.76 9.40 0.89
C ALA A 56 -25.23 9.04 1.12
N TYR A 57 -25.47 7.95 1.84
CA TYR A 57 -26.81 7.63 2.35
C TYR A 57 -27.22 8.70 3.38
N GLY A 58 -28.48 9.13 3.33
CA GLY A 58 -28.99 10.22 4.19
C GLY A 58 -28.88 11.63 3.58
N GLY A 59 -28.28 11.76 2.38
CA GLY A 59 -28.15 13.04 1.70
C GLY A 59 -27.01 13.91 2.24
N GLY A 60 -26.93 15.14 1.75
CA GLY A 60 -25.85 16.09 2.07
C GLY A 60 -24.89 16.36 0.90
N PRO A 61 -24.17 17.48 0.93
CA PRO A 61 -23.19 17.81 -0.10
C PRO A 61 -21.97 16.89 -0.02
N GLY A 62 -21.42 16.55 -1.19
CA GLY A 62 -20.20 15.75 -1.30
C GLY A 62 -20.43 14.34 -1.83
N MET A 63 -19.33 13.58 -1.91
CA MET A 63 -19.29 12.21 -2.40
C MET A 63 -18.46 11.35 -1.45
N VAL A 64 -18.82 10.07 -1.33
CA VAL A 64 -18.16 9.08 -0.48
C VAL A 64 -17.59 7.98 -1.38
N MET A 65 -16.44 7.42 -1.02
CA MET A 65 -15.88 6.32 -1.80
C MET A 65 -16.79 5.09 -1.81
N LYS A 66 -16.93 4.49 -2.99
CA LYS A 66 -17.65 3.23 -3.16
C LYS A 66 -16.92 2.09 -2.45
N ILE A 67 -17.68 1.30 -1.71
CA ILE A 67 -17.14 0.13 -1.00
C ILE A 67 -16.71 -0.99 -1.95
N GLU A 68 -17.41 -1.20 -3.08
CA GLU A 68 -17.14 -2.30 -4.01
C GLU A 68 -15.70 -2.31 -4.56
N PRO A 69 -15.15 -1.23 -5.15
CA PRO A 69 -13.77 -1.23 -5.62
C PRO A 69 -12.76 -1.34 -4.47
N LEU A 70 -13.05 -0.78 -3.29
CA LEU A 70 -12.18 -0.86 -2.12
C LEU A 70 -12.01 -2.30 -1.65
N VAL A 71 -13.11 -3.03 -1.49
CA VAL A 71 -13.08 -4.44 -1.05
C VAL A 71 -12.27 -5.30 -2.03
N LYS A 72 -12.48 -5.14 -3.34
CA LYS A 72 -11.73 -5.91 -4.34
C LYS A 72 -10.22 -5.65 -4.30
N VAL A 73 -9.80 -4.40 -4.08
CA VAL A 73 -8.38 -4.07 -3.93
C VAL A 73 -7.82 -4.74 -2.68
N LEU A 74 -8.54 -4.64 -1.55
CA LEU A 74 -8.11 -5.24 -0.28
C LEU A 74 -8.00 -6.76 -0.37
N GLU A 75 -8.99 -7.43 -0.95
CA GLU A 75 -8.95 -8.88 -1.22
C GLU A 75 -7.70 -9.24 -2.03
N LYS A 76 -7.42 -8.48 -3.10
CA LYS A 76 -6.23 -8.72 -3.94
C LYS A 76 -4.93 -8.58 -3.16
N ILE A 77 -4.81 -7.57 -2.29
CA ILE A 77 -3.62 -7.32 -1.47
C ILE A 77 -3.45 -8.44 -0.43
N ILE A 78 -4.53 -8.83 0.26
CA ILE A 78 -4.50 -9.86 1.30
C ILE A 78 -4.13 -11.22 0.70
N ILE A 79 -4.75 -11.62 -0.41
CA ILE A 79 -4.44 -12.88 -1.11
C ILE A 79 -2.96 -12.90 -1.52
N LEU A 80 -2.44 -11.79 -2.02
CA LEU A 80 -1.03 -11.68 -2.41
C LEU A 80 -0.10 -11.82 -1.21
N LEU A 81 -0.44 -11.19 -0.07
CA LEU A 81 0.33 -11.30 1.16
C LEU A 81 0.35 -12.74 1.68
N ILE A 82 -0.80 -13.40 1.75
CA ILE A 82 -0.90 -14.81 2.17
C ILE A 82 -0.11 -15.71 1.22
N SER A 83 -0.23 -15.52 -0.09
CA SER A 83 0.49 -16.31 -1.09
C SER A 83 2.02 -16.14 -1.01
N LEU A 84 2.50 -14.96 -0.57
CA LEU A 84 3.91 -14.73 -0.32
C LEU A 84 4.36 -15.41 0.98
N THR A 85 3.54 -15.37 2.02
CA THR A 85 3.81 -16.03 3.32
C THR A 85 3.83 -17.56 3.18
N LEU A 86 2.86 -18.15 2.47
CA LEU A 86 2.77 -19.60 2.26
C LEU A 86 3.94 -20.16 1.43
N ARG A 87 4.54 -19.36 0.54
CA ARG A 87 5.77 -19.71 -0.17
C ARG A 87 7.04 -19.59 0.70
N GLY A 88 6.93 -18.98 1.88
CA GLY A 88 8.05 -18.68 2.79
C GLY A 88 8.14 -19.55 4.05
N THR A 89 7.32 -20.57 4.24
CA THR A 89 7.29 -21.40 5.46
C THR A 89 8.43 -22.46 5.52
N LYS A 90 9.68 -22.01 5.42
CA LYS A 90 10.81 -22.61 6.15
C LYS A 90 11.71 -21.48 6.66
N LYS A 91 11.37 -20.86 7.79
CA LYS A 91 12.41 -20.23 8.63
C LYS A 91 12.05 -20.26 10.11
N LYS A 92 12.94 -20.92 10.85
CA LYS A 92 12.95 -21.09 12.30
C LYS A 92 12.84 -19.74 13.01
N ARG A 93 12.03 -19.76 14.05
CA ARG A 93 11.84 -18.76 15.09
C ARG A 93 13.14 -18.69 15.91
N SER A 94 13.87 -17.58 15.85
CA SER A 94 14.84 -17.18 16.87
C SER A 94 14.98 -15.65 16.86
N ASP A 95 14.59 -15.09 18.02
CA ASP A 95 15.08 -13.87 18.66
C ASP A 95 14.52 -12.52 18.19
N SER A 96 13.40 -12.19 18.83
CA SER A 96 12.93 -10.84 19.12
C SER A 96 13.92 -10.09 20.03
N ALA A 97 14.40 -8.94 19.58
CA ALA A 97 14.92 -7.89 20.47
C ALA A 97 14.32 -6.53 20.03
N PRO A 98 13.81 -5.70 20.97
CA PRO A 98 13.10 -4.48 20.64
C PRO A 98 14.07 -3.34 20.27
N LEU A 99 13.64 -2.51 19.32
CA LEU A 99 14.28 -1.27 18.90
C LEU A 99 14.40 -0.30 20.09
N LYS A 100 15.62 -0.04 20.56
CA LYS A 100 15.94 1.12 21.43
C LYS A 100 15.99 2.38 20.57
N VAL A 101 15.10 3.33 20.83
CA VAL A 101 15.18 4.70 20.29
C VAL A 101 16.16 5.47 21.18
N SER A 102 17.35 5.75 20.66
CA SER A 102 18.32 6.66 21.26
C SER A 102 18.11 8.06 20.68
N SER A 103 17.41 8.92 21.41
CA SER A 103 17.38 10.36 21.15
C SER A 103 18.64 11.01 21.76
N SER A 104 19.67 11.17 20.95
CA SER A 104 20.82 12.04 21.24
C SER A 104 20.66 13.34 20.45
N VAL A 105 20.01 14.32 21.06
CA VAL A 105 20.08 15.73 20.62
C VAL A 105 20.91 16.47 21.66
N SER A 106 22.01 17.00 21.16
CA SER A 106 22.98 17.87 21.79
C SER A 106 22.33 19.10 22.44
N ARG A 107 22.65 19.32 23.73
CA ARG A 107 22.91 20.61 24.37
C ARG A 107 23.67 20.36 25.67
#